data_AF-A0A227JC68-F1
#
_entry.id   AF-A0A227JC68-F1
#
_cell.length_a   1.000
_cell.length_b   1.000
_cell.length_c   1.000
_cell.angle_alpha   90.00
_cell.angle_beta   90.00
_cell.angle_gamma   90.00
#
_symmetry.space_group_name_H-M   'P 1'
#
loop_
_entity.id
_entity.type
_entity.pdbx_description
1 polymer ?
#
loop_
_entity_poly.entity_id
_entity_poly.type
_entity_poly.pdbx_seq_one_letter_code
_entity_poly.pdbx_strand_id
1 'polypeptide(L)'
;MLTSNIQKSIRNSYQNLQTQLDNFVPRRAQNYLVAEIAKTLCGQYHKSNRILVAEAGTGIGKSLSYLMAAIPVAVHNNRKVVISTATVALQEQLVNKDLPLFRRITDREFSFILAKGRQRYCCAEKLATASGVDGGQLAMFETKPKKKDIELLETMYRSLAQGKWDGDRDAWPKPIDDRIWQLIVSDKHSCNNSLPGHRGCPFQKARSELDKNDVIIANHSLVMADADLGGGVILPEPENTIYVFDEAHHLPHVARD
;
A
#
# COMPACT_ATOMS: atom_id res chain seq x y z
N MET A 1 -14.27 15.84 -15.81
CA MET A 1 -15.34 15.44 -16.75
C MET A 1 -15.02 14.07 -17.31
N LEU A 2 -16.04 13.24 -17.57
CA LEU A 2 -15.85 11.88 -18.09
C LEU A 2 -15.58 11.95 -19.59
N THR A 3 -14.30 11.98 -19.96
CA THR A 3 -13.86 12.17 -21.35
C THR A 3 -14.06 10.91 -22.18
N SER A 4 -14.08 11.07 -23.51
CA SER A 4 -14.13 9.94 -24.45
C SER A 4 -12.96 8.97 -24.26
N ASN A 5 -11.78 9.48 -23.92
CA ASN A 5 -10.58 8.68 -23.66
C ASN A 5 -10.75 7.79 -22.42
N ILE A 6 -11.24 8.35 -21.31
CA ILE A 6 -11.51 7.57 -20.09
C ILE A 6 -12.57 6.50 -20.37
N GLN A 7 -13.66 6.86 -21.04
CA GLN A 7 -14.70 5.89 -21.40
C GLN A 7 -14.16 4.76 -22.29
N LYS A 8 -13.29 5.10 -23.25
CA LYS A 8 -12.65 4.12 -24.14
C LYS A 8 -11.74 3.17 -23.36
N SER A 9 -10.90 3.68 -22.45
CA SER A 9 -10.03 2.86 -21.59
C SER A 9 -10.84 1.91 -20.70
N ILE A 10 -11.93 2.39 -20.08
CA ILE A 10 -12.85 1.54 -19.29
C ILE A 10 -13.47 0.44 -20.17
N ARG A 11 -13.98 0.79 -21.36
CA ARG A 11 -14.59 -0.20 -22.28
C ARG A 11 -13.58 -1.21 -22.78
N ASN A 12 -12.38 -0.78 -23.16
CA ASN A 12 -11.29 -1.65 -23.60
C ASN A 12 -10.92 -2.65 -22.48
N SER A 13 -10.75 -2.15 -21.26
CA SER A 13 -10.44 -2.99 -20.09
C SER A 13 -11.50 -4.05 -19.85
N TYR A 14 -12.78 -3.68 -19.98
CA TYR A 14 -13.90 -4.61 -19.81
C TYR A 14 -14.00 -5.63 -20.95
N GLN A 15 -13.74 -5.24 -22.20
CA GLN A 15 -13.67 -6.17 -23.33
C GLN A 15 -12.51 -7.15 -23.18
N ASN A 16 -11.33 -6.68 -22.79
CA ASN A 16 -10.17 -7.51 -22.52
C ASN A 16 -10.40 -8.49 -21.37
N LEU A 17 -11.12 -8.07 -20.33
CA LEU A 17 -11.55 -8.96 -19.25
C LEU A 17 -12.38 -10.14 -19.78
N GLN A 18 -13.33 -9.87 -20.68
CA GLN A 18 -14.19 -10.91 -21.27
C GLN A 18 -13.42 -11.89 -22.15
N THR A 19 -12.39 -11.43 -22.85
CA THR A 19 -11.63 -12.26 -23.79
C THR A 19 -10.49 -13.03 -23.13
N GLN A 20 -9.90 -12.49 -22.05
CA GLN A 20 -8.71 -13.08 -21.42
C GLN A 20 -9.00 -13.94 -20.18
N LEU A 21 -10.20 -13.82 -19.58
CA LEU A 21 -10.58 -14.66 -18.44
C LEU A 21 -11.52 -15.79 -18.86
N ASP A 22 -11.00 -17.01 -18.76
CA ASP A 22 -11.81 -18.22 -18.90
C ASP A 22 -12.99 -18.19 -17.92
N ASN A 23 -14.18 -18.49 -18.42
CA ASN A 23 -15.43 -18.51 -17.64
C ASN A 23 -15.85 -17.16 -17.02
N PHE A 24 -15.37 -16.03 -17.55
CA PHE A 24 -15.89 -14.74 -17.10
C PHE A 24 -17.38 -14.58 -17.46
N VAL A 25 -18.21 -14.36 -16.44
CA VAL A 25 -19.63 -14.08 -16.60
C VAL A 25 -19.89 -12.58 -16.43
N PRO A 26 -20.35 -11.87 -17.47
CA PRO A 26 -20.77 -10.49 -17.38
C PRO A 26 -21.88 -10.30 -16.34
N ARG A 27 -21.71 -9.33 -15.43
CA ARG A 27 -22.70 -9.01 -14.41
C ARG A 27 -23.17 -7.57 -14.57
N ARG A 28 -24.47 -7.36 -14.75
CA ARG A 28 -25.05 -6.00 -14.87
C ARG A 28 -24.69 -5.10 -13.68
N ALA A 29 -24.69 -5.67 -12.47
CA ALA A 29 -24.32 -4.95 -11.24
C ALA A 29 -22.87 -4.45 -11.28
N GLN A 30 -21.93 -5.23 -11.85
CA GLN A 30 -20.53 -4.82 -11.99
C GLN A 30 -20.41 -3.62 -12.93
N ASN A 31 -21.04 -3.67 -14.10
CA ASN A 31 -21.04 -2.56 -15.07
C ASN A 31 -21.69 -1.29 -14.51
N TYR A 32 -22.77 -1.47 -13.75
CA TYR A 32 -23.43 -0.37 -13.07
C TYR A 32 -22.47 0.29 -12.06
N LEU A 33 -21.81 -0.51 -11.20
CA LEU A 33 -20.85 0.00 -10.22
C LEU A 33 -19.67 0.72 -10.90
N VAL A 34 -19.08 0.16 -11.95
CA VAL A 34 -18.01 0.81 -12.74
C VAL A 34 -18.47 2.18 -13.25
N ALA A 35 -19.68 2.24 -13.83
CA ALA A 35 -20.22 3.48 -14.38
C ALA A 35 -20.45 4.55 -13.31
N GLU A 36 -21.05 4.19 -12.17
CA GLU A 36 -21.32 5.15 -11.09
C GLU A 36 -20.03 5.66 -10.42
N ILE A 37 -19.03 4.79 -10.24
CA ILE A 37 -17.70 5.21 -9.75
C ILE A 37 -17.07 6.19 -10.74
N ALA A 38 -17.02 5.84 -12.04
CA ALA A 38 -16.38 6.68 -13.05
C ALA A 38 -17.06 8.05 -13.20
N LYS A 39 -18.40 8.09 -13.19
CA LYS A 39 -19.19 9.34 -13.21
C LYS A 39 -18.86 10.21 -12.01
N THR A 40 -18.91 9.65 -10.80
CA THR A 40 -18.61 10.37 -9.55
C THR A 40 -17.21 10.96 -9.60
N LEU A 41 -16.18 10.13 -9.86
CA LEU A 41 -14.79 10.60 -9.92
C LEU A 41 -14.55 11.66 -10.99
N CYS A 42 -15.40 11.70 -12.03
CA CYS A 42 -15.31 12.65 -13.13
C CYS A 42 -16.13 13.94 -12.91
N GLY A 43 -16.72 14.13 -11.72
CA GLY A 43 -17.44 15.36 -11.36
C GLY A 43 -18.96 15.28 -11.48
N GLN A 44 -19.54 14.11 -11.78
CA GLN A 44 -20.98 13.91 -11.80
C GLN A 44 -21.46 13.45 -10.41
N TYR A 45 -21.45 14.37 -9.46
CA TYR A 45 -21.91 14.15 -8.10
C TYR A 45 -22.80 15.31 -7.63
N HIS A 46 -23.48 15.12 -6.51
CA HIS A 46 -24.30 16.17 -5.92
C HIS A 46 -23.44 17.35 -5.46
N LYS A 47 -23.91 18.59 -5.61
CA LYS A 47 -23.13 19.80 -5.26
C LYS A 47 -22.58 19.80 -3.83
N SER A 48 -23.33 19.21 -2.89
CA SER A 48 -22.95 19.11 -1.48
C SER A 48 -22.21 17.82 -1.09
N ASN A 49 -22.19 16.79 -1.95
CA ASN A 49 -21.56 15.52 -1.62
C ASN A 49 -20.79 14.97 -2.82
N ARG A 50 -19.46 14.93 -2.68
CA ARG A 50 -18.52 14.48 -3.71
C ARG A 50 -18.15 13.00 -3.55
N ILE A 51 -18.81 12.29 -2.64
CA ILE A 51 -18.52 10.90 -2.26
C ILE A 51 -19.62 9.99 -2.81
N LEU A 52 -19.21 8.90 -3.43
CA LEU A 52 -20.09 7.76 -3.73
C LEU A 52 -19.98 6.76 -2.59
N VAL A 53 -21.13 6.39 -2.02
CA VAL A 53 -21.25 5.23 -1.14
C VAL A 53 -22.01 4.17 -1.91
N ALA A 54 -21.39 3.01 -2.11
CA ALA A 54 -21.97 1.91 -2.88
C ALA A 54 -21.88 0.62 -2.08
N GLU A 55 -23.03 -0.02 -1.87
CA GLU A 55 -23.11 -1.37 -1.36
C GLU A 55 -23.10 -2.35 -2.54
N ALA A 56 -22.22 -3.33 -2.46
CA ALA A 56 -21.99 -4.30 -3.53
C ALA A 56 -22.00 -5.70 -2.92
N GLY A 57 -22.92 -6.54 -3.38
CA GLY A 57 -22.99 -7.93 -2.94
C GLY A 57 -21.67 -8.70 -3.19
N THR A 58 -21.40 -9.72 -2.38
CA THR A 58 -20.23 -10.57 -2.55
C THR A 58 -20.23 -11.24 -3.93
N GLY A 59 -19.06 -11.35 -4.55
CA GLY A 59 -18.90 -12.06 -5.83
C GLY A 59 -19.35 -11.28 -7.08
N ILE A 60 -19.80 -10.02 -6.95
CA ILE A 60 -20.13 -9.19 -8.13
C ILE A 60 -18.89 -8.63 -8.86
N GLY A 61 -17.70 -8.81 -8.31
CA GLY A 61 -16.45 -8.25 -8.84
C GLY A 61 -16.21 -6.80 -8.39
N LYS A 62 -16.50 -6.50 -7.12
CA LYS A 62 -16.29 -5.17 -6.50
C LYS A 62 -14.87 -4.64 -6.71
N SER A 63 -13.86 -5.47 -6.43
CA SER A 63 -12.46 -5.10 -6.59
C SER A 63 -12.11 -4.65 -7.99
N LEU A 64 -12.41 -5.49 -8.99
CA LEU A 64 -12.23 -5.14 -10.39
C LEU A 64 -13.04 -3.91 -10.81
N SER A 65 -14.23 -3.69 -10.23
CA SER A 65 -15.08 -2.55 -10.59
C SER A 65 -14.43 -1.22 -10.24
N TYR A 66 -13.92 -1.07 -9.01
CA TYR A 66 -13.24 0.16 -8.64
C TYR A 66 -11.88 0.31 -9.33
N LEU A 67 -11.17 -0.79 -9.63
CA LEU A 67 -9.90 -0.72 -10.39
C LEU A 67 -10.15 -0.21 -11.81
N MET A 68 -11.14 -0.79 -12.50
CA MET A 68 -11.53 -0.40 -13.86
C MET A 68 -12.01 1.04 -13.96
N ALA A 69 -12.59 1.60 -12.89
CA ALA A 69 -13.05 2.98 -12.91
C ALA A 69 -11.97 3.95 -12.43
N ALA A 70 -11.37 3.71 -11.26
CA ALA A 70 -10.48 4.66 -10.61
C ALA A 70 -9.14 4.83 -11.32
N ILE A 71 -8.52 3.73 -11.79
CA ILE A 71 -7.18 3.78 -12.39
C ILE A 71 -7.18 4.53 -13.72
N PRO A 72 -8.07 4.25 -14.69
CA PRO A 72 -8.13 5.04 -15.92
C PRO A 72 -8.40 6.53 -15.65
N VAL A 73 -9.29 6.85 -14.71
CA VAL A 73 -9.56 8.24 -14.31
C VAL A 73 -8.30 8.88 -13.72
N ALA A 74 -7.56 8.18 -12.87
CA ALA A 74 -6.35 8.69 -12.25
C ALA A 74 -5.24 8.94 -13.28
N VAL A 75 -4.92 7.93 -14.10
CA VAL A 75 -3.87 7.98 -15.13
C VAL A 75 -4.15 9.09 -16.14
N HIS A 76 -5.39 9.24 -16.62
CA HIS A 76 -5.74 10.29 -17.59
C HIS A 76 -5.71 11.71 -17.01
N ASN A 77 -5.81 11.86 -15.69
CA ASN A 77 -5.80 13.16 -15.02
C ASN A 77 -4.52 13.40 -14.20
N ASN A 78 -3.48 12.56 -14.38
CA ASN A 78 -2.23 12.63 -13.63
C ASN A 78 -2.43 12.68 -12.10
N ARG A 79 -3.33 11.84 -11.59
CA ARG A 79 -3.66 11.69 -10.18
C ARG A 79 -3.20 10.35 -9.65
N LYS A 80 -3.05 10.25 -8.33
CA LYS A 80 -2.77 8.99 -7.62
C LYS A 80 -4.08 8.30 -7.23
N VAL A 81 -4.01 6.99 -7.00
CA VAL A 81 -5.09 6.21 -6.38
C VAL A 81 -4.60 5.64 -5.06
N VAL A 82 -5.32 5.89 -3.97
CA VAL A 82 -5.13 5.18 -2.70
C VAL A 82 -6.29 4.23 -2.50
N ILE A 83 -5.99 2.93 -2.39
CA ILE A 83 -6.96 1.89 -2.09
C ILE A 83 -6.73 1.43 -0.66
N SER A 84 -7.67 1.76 0.21
CA SER A 84 -7.66 1.39 1.62
C SER A 84 -8.55 0.17 1.85
N THR A 85 -8.05 -0.84 2.54
CA THR A 85 -8.83 -2.05 2.89
C THR A 85 -8.60 -2.47 4.34
N ALA A 86 -9.49 -3.31 4.88
CA ALA A 86 -9.57 -3.58 6.31
C ALA A 86 -8.52 -4.57 6.83
N THR A 87 -8.13 -5.59 6.04
CA THR A 87 -7.29 -6.70 6.52
C THR A 87 -6.07 -6.94 5.65
N VAL A 88 -5.01 -7.53 6.24
CA VAL A 88 -3.79 -7.93 5.51
C VAL A 88 -4.11 -8.90 4.37
N ALA A 89 -5.02 -9.86 4.60
CA ALA A 89 -5.43 -10.83 3.59
C ALA A 89 -6.09 -10.15 2.36
N LEU A 90 -6.89 -9.11 2.58
CA LEU A 90 -7.49 -8.34 1.47
C LEU A 90 -6.44 -7.52 0.72
N GLN A 91 -5.44 -6.98 1.41
CA GLN A 91 -4.30 -6.30 0.77
C GLN A 91 -3.50 -7.26 -0.11
N GLU A 92 -3.18 -8.45 0.42
CA GLU A 92 -2.47 -9.48 -0.33
C GLU A 92 -3.29 -9.94 -1.54
N GLN A 93 -4.60 -10.08 -1.41
CA GLN A 93 -5.47 -10.39 -2.55
C GLN A 93 -5.39 -9.30 -3.61
N LEU A 94 -5.44 -8.03 -3.22
CA LEU A 94 -5.33 -6.91 -4.15
C LEU A 94 -3.98 -6.90 -4.87
N VAL A 95 -2.89 -7.02 -4.12
CA VAL A 95 -1.50 -6.91 -4.63
C VAL A 95 -1.11 -8.12 -5.47
N ASN A 96 -1.51 -9.33 -5.07
CA ASN A 96 -1.06 -10.58 -5.71
C ASN A 96 -2.03 -11.12 -6.76
N LYS A 97 -3.29 -10.65 -6.79
CA LYS A 97 -4.31 -11.14 -7.74
C LYS A 97 -4.98 -10.03 -8.52
N ASP A 98 -5.70 -9.13 -7.84
CA ASP A 98 -6.63 -8.22 -8.53
C ASP A 98 -5.91 -7.15 -9.36
N LEU A 99 -4.85 -6.53 -8.83
CA LEU A 99 -4.04 -5.54 -9.55
C LEU A 99 -3.21 -6.17 -10.69
N PRO A 100 -2.50 -7.30 -10.49
CA PRO A 100 -1.85 -8.01 -11.61
C PRO A 100 -2.84 -8.45 -12.70
N LEU A 101 -4.06 -8.87 -12.34
CA LEU A 101 -5.11 -9.15 -13.30
C LEU A 101 -5.52 -7.88 -14.05
N PHE A 102 -5.79 -6.78 -13.35
CA PHE A 102 -6.19 -5.53 -13.98
C PHE A 102 -5.09 -4.98 -14.91
N ARG A 103 -3.81 -5.11 -14.53
CA ARG A 103 -2.66 -4.73 -15.38
C ARG A 103 -2.63 -5.46 -16.71
N ARG A 104 -3.07 -6.73 -16.78
CA ARG A 104 -3.12 -7.50 -18.04
C ARG A 104 -4.22 -7.06 -19.00
N ILE A 105 -5.28 -6.45 -18.49
CA ILE A 105 -6.48 -6.11 -19.28
C ILE A 105 -6.61 -4.62 -19.59
N THR A 106 -5.98 -3.74 -18.80
CA THR A 106 -5.97 -2.30 -19.07
C THR A 106 -5.18 -1.97 -20.34
N ASP A 107 -5.53 -0.86 -21.00
CA ASP A 107 -4.84 -0.36 -22.19
C ASP A 107 -3.69 0.61 -21.86
N ARG A 108 -3.41 0.83 -20.57
CA ARG A 108 -2.33 1.69 -20.09
C ARG A 108 -1.54 1.06 -18.97
N GLU A 109 -0.23 1.21 -19.05
CA GLU A 109 0.69 0.88 -17.96
C GLU A 109 0.40 1.73 -16.73
N PHE A 110 0.51 1.10 -15.56
CA PHE A 110 0.46 1.75 -14.26
C PHE A 110 1.26 0.94 -13.25
N SER A 111 1.81 1.63 -12.26
CA SER A 111 2.61 1.09 -11.16
C SER A 111 1.78 1.01 -9.87
N PHE A 112 2.09 0.05 -9.00
CA PHE A 112 1.41 -0.08 -7.72
C PHE A 112 2.33 -0.56 -6.61
N ILE A 113 2.06 -0.13 -5.38
CA ILE A 113 2.87 -0.45 -4.19
C ILE A 113 2.01 -0.58 -2.93
N LEU A 114 2.43 -1.45 -2.01
CA LEU A 114 1.82 -1.61 -0.69
C LEU A 114 2.49 -0.64 0.30
N ALA A 115 1.72 0.30 0.84
CA ALA A 115 2.15 1.18 1.91
C ALA A 115 2.02 0.46 3.27
N LYS A 116 3.12 0.39 4.00
CA LYS A 116 3.19 -0.22 5.32
C LYS A 116 3.57 0.79 6.39
N GLY A 117 3.12 0.56 7.62
CA GLY A 117 3.48 1.37 8.77
C GLY A 117 4.96 1.24 9.13
N ARG A 118 5.52 2.27 9.76
CA ARG A 118 6.94 2.34 10.16
C ARG A 118 7.43 1.11 10.94
N GLN A 119 6.58 0.56 11.80
CA GLN A 119 6.89 -0.61 12.65
C GLN A 119 7.12 -1.91 11.85
N ARG A 120 6.85 -1.91 10.54
CA ARG A 120 7.19 -3.00 9.62
C ARG A 120 8.60 -2.90 9.04
N TYR A 121 9.32 -1.81 9.28
CA TYR A 121 10.67 -1.62 8.75
C TYR A 121 11.74 -1.62 9.83
N CYS A 122 12.86 -2.28 9.58
CA CYS A 122 14.02 -2.18 10.45
C CYS A 122 14.72 -0.83 10.31
N CYS A 123 15.36 -0.39 11.40
CA CYS A 123 16.28 0.72 11.44
C CYS A 123 17.68 0.19 11.16
N ALA A 124 18.32 0.69 10.09
CA ALA A 124 19.64 0.23 9.67
C ALA A 124 20.71 0.40 10.77
N GLU A 125 20.63 1.48 11.55
CA GLU A 125 21.58 1.78 12.63
C GLU A 125 21.41 0.86 13.85
N LYS A 126 20.16 0.63 14.27
CA LYS A 126 19.86 -0.35 15.32
C LYS A 126 20.28 -1.75 14.91
N LEU A 127 20.05 -2.11 13.64
CA LEU A 127 20.49 -3.40 13.10
C LEU A 127 22.02 -3.53 13.09
N ALA A 128 22.75 -2.49 12.67
CA ALA A 128 24.21 -2.47 12.71
C ALA A 128 24.74 -2.66 14.14
N THR A 129 24.17 -1.91 15.10
CA THR A 129 24.50 -2.02 16.52
C THR A 129 24.21 -3.41 17.07
N ALA A 130 23.01 -3.94 16.81
CA ALA A 130 22.57 -5.24 17.32
C ALA A 130 23.35 -6.42 16.70
N SER A 131 23.87 -6.25 15.48
CA SER A 131 24.73 -7.23 14.81
C SER A 131 26.17 -7.27 15.32
N GLY A 132 26.58 -6.30 16.15
CA GLY A 132 27.93 -6.23 16.73
C GLY A 132 29.03 -5.74 15.78
N VAL A 133 28.68 -5.27 14.58
CA VAL A 133 29.65 -4.81 13.55
C VAL A 133 30.36 -3.51 13.96
N ASP A 134 29.69 -2.62 14.69
CA ASP A 134 30.26 -1.33 15.13
C ASP A 134 30.97 -1.39 16.51
N GLY A 135 31.24 -2.60 17.04
CA GLY A 135 31.91 -2.74 18.35
C GLY A 135 31.09 -2.25 19.55
N GLY A 136 29.84 -1.82 19.33
CA GLY A 136 28.88 -1.49 20.37
C GLY A 136 28.57 -2.71 21.22
N GLN A 137 28.66 -2.57 22.54
CA GLN A 137 28.33 -3.64 23.47
C GLN A 137 26.94 -4.21 23.16
N LEU A 138 26.78 -5.53 23.24
CA LEU A 138 25.51 -6.25 23.34
C LEU A 138 24.71 -5.86 24.63
N ALA A 139 24.83 -4.62 25.11
CA ALA A 139 24.19 -4.08 26.30
C ALA A 139 22.68 -3.81 26.11
N MET A 140 22.16 -3.98 24.89
CA MET A 140 20.73 -3.84 24.57
C MET A 140 19.89 -5.10 24.88
N PHE A 141 20.52 -6.17 25.36
CA PHE A 141 19.83 -7.42 25.67
C PHE A 141 19.51 -7.53 27.16
N GLU A 142 18.24 -7.40 27.54
CA GLU A 142 17.77 -7.71 28.89
C GLU A 142 18.00 -9.19 29.29
N THR A 143 18.16 -10.07 28.29
CA THR A 143 18.50 -11.49 28.47
C THR A 143 19.60 -11.87 27.49
N LYS A 144 20.67 -12.54 27.94
CA LYS A 144 21.77 -13.00 27.06
C LYS A 144 21.23 -13.58 25.75
N PRO A 145 21.54 -12.99 24.58
CA PRO A 145 21.02 -13.47 23.31
C PRO A 145 21.54 -14.87 23.02
N LYS A 146 20.70 -15.70 22.40
CA LYS A 146 21.13 -17.02 21.93
C LYS A 146 22.06 -16.81 20.74
N LYS A 147 23.02 -17.72 20.53
CA LYS A 147 23.91 -17.67 19.34
C LYS A 147 23.14 -17.52 18.02
N LYS A 148 22.00 -18.21 17.92
CA LYS A 148 21.09 -18.14 16.76
C LYS A 148 20.52 -16.73 16.51
N ASP A 149 20.28 -15.95 17.56
CA ASP A 149 19.72 -14.60 17.44
C ASP A 149 20.76 -13.63 16.87
N ILE A 150 22.01 -13.78 17.32
CA ILE A 150 23.16 -13.00 16.82
C ILE A 150 23.42 -13.35 15.35
N GLU A 151 23.46 -14.63 15.00
CA GLU A 151 23.62 -15.10 13.61
C GLU A 151 22.52 -14.56 12.69
N LEU A 152 21.26 -14.50 13.18
CA LEU A 152 20.15 -13.91 12.44
C LEU A 152 20.37 -12.42 12.18
N LEU A 153 20.73 -11.65 13.21
CA LEU A 153 20.98 -10.20 13.09
C LEU A 153 22.14 -9.89 12.14
N GLU A 154 23.25 -10.64 12.22
CA GLU A 154 24.36 -10.52 11.28
C GLU A 154 23.92 -10.82 9.84
N THR A 155 23.10 -11.86 9.64
CA THR A 155 22.59 -12.23 8.32
C THR A 155 21.67 -11.16 7.75
N MET A 156 20.78 -10.59 8.57
CA MET A 156 19.88 -9.50 8.19
C MET A 156 20.68 -8.24 7.83
N TYR A 157 21.69 -7.88 8.63
CA TYR A 157 22.58 -6.75 8.36
C TYR A 157 23.30 -6.91 7.02
N ARG A 158 23.93 -8.06 6.76
CA ARG A 158 24.60 -8.35 5.49
C ARG A 158 23.63 -8.30 4.30
N SER A 159 22.42 -8.85 4.48
CA SER A 159 21.40 -8.86 3.42
C SER A 159 20.92 -7.44 3.07
N LEU A 160 20.72 -6.59 4.08
CA LEU A 160 20.37 -5.18 3.89
C LEU A 160 21.50 -4.41 3.20
N ALA A 161 22.75 -4.59 3.67
CA ALA A 161 23.92 -3.92 3.11
C ALA A 161 24.19 -4.32 1.64
N GLN A 162 23.88 -5.56 1.27
CA GLN A 162 23.99 -6.07 -0.11
C GLN A 162 22.77 -5.74 -0.98
N GLY A 163 21.73 -5.09 -0.45
CA GLY A 163 20.49 -4.81 -1.17
C GLY A 163 19.65 -6.05 -1.51
N LYS A 164 19.91 -7.19 -0.85
CA LYS A 164 19.12 -8.43 -1.01
C LYS A 164 17.83 -8.43 -0.18
N TRP A 165 17.74 -7.51 0.77
CA TRP A 165 16.56 -7.28 1.59
C TRP A 165 16.37 -5.77 1.73
N ASP A 166 15.12 -5.32 1.62
CA ASP A 166 14.74 -3.91 1.64
C ASP A 166 14.49 -3.38 3.07
N GLY A 167 14.54 -4.25 4.07
CA GLY A 167 14.32 -3.92 5.48
C GLY A 167 12.88 -4.10 5.95
N ASP A 168 11.97 -4.58 5.08
CA ASP A 168 10.59 -4.94 5.43
C ASP A 168 10.54 -6.29 6.17
N ARG A 169 9.92 -6.30 7.35
CA ARG A 169 9.72 -7.50 8.18
C ARG A 169 9.08 -8.64 7.40
N ASP A 170 8.04 -8.35 6.63
CA ASP A 170 7.24 -9.38 5.97
C ASP A 170 7.92 -9.92 4.71
N ALA A 171 8.91 -9.20 4.17
CA ALA A 171 9.73 -9.65 3.04
C ALA A 171 10.85 -10.62 3.47
N TRP A 172 11.07 -10.78 4.78
CA TRP A 172 12.08 -11.72 5.27
C TRP A 172 11.61 -13.17 5.11
N PRO A 173 12.44 -14.10 4.59
CA PRO A 173 11.99 -15.46 4.24
C PRO A 173 11.52 -16.34 5.40
N LYS A 174 11.85 -15.99 6.65
CA LYS A 174 11.54 -16.77 7.85
C LYS A 174 10.82 -15.89 8.87
N PRO A 175 9.93 -16.45 9.71
CA PRO A 175 9.35 -15.68 10.81
C PRO A 175 10.45 -15.12 11.72
N ILE A 176 10.35 -13.82 12.03
CA ILE A 176 11.23 -13.14 12.98
C ILE A 176 10.50 -13.04 14.30
N ASP A 177 11.14 -13.51 15.37
CA ASP A 177 10.65 -13.39 16.74
C ASP A 177 10.46 -11.90 17.10
N ASP A 178 9.32 -11.55 17.69
CA ASP A 178 8.99 -10.18 18.05
C ASP A 178 10.06 -9.56 18.96
N ARG A 179 10.63 -10.34 19.87
CA ARG A 179 11.65 -9.88 20.82
C ARG A 179 12.92 -9.43 20.11
N ILE A 180 13.27 -10.07 18.99
CA ILE A 180 14.39 -9.66 18.14
C ILE A 180 14.01 -8.47 17.26
N TRP A 181 12.80 -8.48 16.70
CA TRP A 181 12.32 -7.37 15.88
C TRP A 181 12.29 -6.04 16.62
N GLN A 182 11.83 -6.04 17.89
CA GLN A 182 11.77 -4.83 18.72
C GLN A 182 13.14 -4.18 18.94
N LEU A 183 14.24 -4.94 18.87
CA LEU A 183 15.60 -4.39 18.99
C LEU A 183 16.00 -3.57 17.77
N ILE A 184 15.48 -3.94 16.59
CA ILE A 184 15.90 -3.37 15.31
C ILE A 184 14.82 -2.55 14.63
N VAL A 185 13.61 -2.48 15.17
CA VAL A 185 12.49 -1.78 14.52
C VAL A 185 12.71 -0.27 14.46
N SER A 186 12.27 0.34 13.36
CA SER A 186 12.22 1.79 13.22
C SER A 186 11.16 2.39 14.14
N ASP A 187 11.53 3.39 14.93
CA ASP A 187 10.58 4.16 15.74
C ASP A 187 10.69 5.67 15.46
N LYS A 188 9.67 6.44 15.84
CA LYS A 188 9.64 7.89 15.59
C LYS A 188 10.57 8.67 16.53
N HIS A 189 10.83 8.15 17.73
CA HIS A 189 11.46 8.91 18.82
C HIS A 189 13.00 8.86 18.76
N SER A 190 13.56 7.78 18.22
CA SER A 190 15.00 7.58 18.00
C SER A 190 15.45 7.99 16.60
N CYS A 191 14.51 8.19 15.67
CA CYS A 191 14.81 8.56 14.29
C CYS A 191 15.00 10.08 14.16
N ASN A 192 16.24 10.51 13.90
CA ASN A 192 16.55 11.91 13.62
C ASN A 192 17.12 12.04 12.19
N ASN A 193 16.58 12.98 11.41
CA ASN A 193 16.99 13.26 10.03
C ASN A 193 18.47 13.68 9.90
N SER A 194 19.10 14.14 11.00
CA SER A 194 20.52 14.51 11.02
C SER A 194 21.48 13.32 11.18
N LEU A 195 20.98 12.10 11.41
CA LEU A 195 21.82 10.92 11.60
C LEU A 195 22.44 10.44 10.27
N PRO A 196 23.73 10.06 10.23
CA PRO A 196 24.39 9.57 9.02
C PRO A 196 23.68 8.37 8.37
N GLY A 197 23.06 7.50 9.17
CA GLY A 197 22.31 6.32 8.72
C GLY A 197 20.99 6.62 8.00
N HIS A 198 20.51 7.86 8.02
CA HIS A 198 19.20 8.21 7.47
C HIS A 198 19.13 8.13 5.94
N ARG A 199 20.25 8.31 5.23
CA ARG A 199 20.33 8.10 3.76
C ARG A 199 20.11 6.64 3.36
N GLY A 200 20.33 5.71 4.28
CA GLY A 200 20.14 4.27 4.08
C GLY A 200 18.81 3.73 4.62
N CYS A 201 18.00 4.55 5.29
CA CYS A 201 16.83 4.14 6.07
C CYS A 201 15.79 3.38 5.22
N PRO A 202 15.52 2.10 5.52
CA PRO A 202 14.49 1.29 4.86
C PRO A 202 13.12 1.97 4.78
N PHE A 203 12.64 2.49 5.91
CA PHE A 203 11.34 3.15 5.98
C PHE A 203 11.29 4.39 5.08
N GLN A 204 12.33 5.22 5.08
CA GLN A 204 12.35 6.43 4.25
C GLN A 204 12.44 6.11 2.76
N LYS A 205 13.18 5.06 2.40
CA LYS A 205 13.22 4.55 1.02
C LYS A 205 11.83 4.09 0.59
N ALA A 206 11.20 3.22 1.37
CA ALA A 206 9.84 2.75 1.08
C ALA A 206 8.85 3.93 0.98
N ARG A 207 8.95 4.93 1.86
CA ARG A 207 8.14 6.17 1.80
C ARG A 207 8.35 6.91 0.48
N SER A 208 9.58 7.10 0.04
CA SER A 208 9.91 7.82 -1.20
C SER A 208 9.45 7.09 -2.47
N GLU A 209 9.24 5.77 -2.41
CA GLU A 209 8.70 5.00 -3.52
C GLU A 209 7.18 5.16 -3.67
N LEU A 210 6.46 5.55 -2.61
CA LEU A 210 5.01 5.74 -2.66
C LEU A 210 4.63 6.82 -3.68
N ASP A 211 5.35 7.94 -3.71
CA ASP A 211 5.07 9.05 -4.64
C ASP A 211 5.40 8.71 -6.09
N LYS A 212 6.26 7.71 -6.33
CA LYS A 212 6.62 7.24 -7.68
C LYS A 212 5.59 6.30 -8.27
N ASN A 213 4.72 5.70 -7.45
CA ASN A 213 3.75 4.71 -7.89
C ASN A 213 2.36 5.32 -8.12
N ASP A 214 1.63 4.83 -9.11
CA ASP A 214 0.31 5.38 -9.49
C ASP A 214 -0.79 4.94 -8.52
N VAL A 215 -0.70 3.71 -8.02
CA VAL A 215 -1.67 3.10 -7.10
C VAL A 215 -0.99 2.68 -5.80
N ILE A 216 -1.54 3.10 -4.68
CA ILE A 216 -1.03 2.79 -3.35
C ILE A 216 -2.09 2.00 -2.59
N ILE A 217 -1.72 0.82 -2.10
CA ILE A 217 -2.57 -0.02 -1.27
C ILE A 217 -2.21 0.28 0.19
N ALA A 218 -3.19 0.55 1.03
CA ALA A 218 -2.98 0.84 2.44
C ALA A 218 -4.04 0.15 3.31
N ASN A 219 -3.80 0.06 4.62
CA ASN A 219 -4.90 -0.25 5.56
C ASN A 219 -5.64 1.04 5.92
N HIS A 220 -6.82 0.89 6.52
CA HIS A 220 -7.58 2.03 7.04
C HIS A 220 -6.78 2.83 8.07
N SER A 221 -6.05 2.17 8.97
CA SER A 221 -5.30 2.83 10.05
C SER A 221 -4.23 3.79 9.51
N LEU A 222 -3.52 3.42 8.44
CA LEU A 222 -2.50 4.27 7.82
C LEU A 222 -3.13 5.49 7.13
N VAL A 223 -4.30 5.32 6.50
CA VAL A 223 -5.01 6.44 5.87
C VAL A 223 -5.56 7.40 6.92
N MET A 224 -6.12 6.88 8.03
CA MET A 224 -6.57 7.73 9.15
C MET A 224 -5.39 8.46 9.80
N ALA A 225 -4.27 7.76 10.04
CA ALA A 225 -3.07 8.38 10.59
C ALA A 225 -2.47 9.47 9.68
N ASP A 226 -2.56 9.34 8.36
CA ASP A 226 -2.20 10.42 7.43
C ASP A 226 -3.16 11.60 7.54
N ALA A 227 -4.47 11.33 7.60
CA ALA A 227 -5.50 12.36 7.71
C ALA A 227 -5.36 13.18 9.01
N ASP A 228 -5.04 12.54 10.14
CA ASP A 228 -4.80 13.22 11.42
C ASP A 228 -3.58 14.14 11.40
N LEU A 229 -2.60 13.85 10.53
CA LEU A 229 -1.43 14.69 10.31
C LEU A 229 -1.70 15.83 9.32
N GLY A 230 -2.94 15.99 8.83
CA GLY A 230 -3.35 16.99 7.85
C GLY A 230 -3.42 16.48 6.41
N GLY A 231 -3.08 15.21 6.16
CA GLY A 231 -3.03 14.60 4.83
C GLY A 231 -1.76 14.95 4.05
N GLY A 232 -1.26 13.99 3.26
CA GLY A 232 -0.07 14.22 2.41
C GLY A 232 1.28 14.04 3.13
N VAL A 233 1.28 13.65 4.41
CA VAL A 233 2.49 13.42 5.21
C VAL A 233 2.93 11.95 5.14
N ILE A 234 1.92 11.08 5.27
CA ILE A 234 1.69 9.63 5.12
C ILE A 234 1.46 9.03 3.75
N LEU A 235 0.79 9.77 2.90
CA LEU A 235 0.35 9.35 1.57
C LEU A 235 0.57 10.53 0.61
N PRO A 236 0.30 10.39 -0.69
CA PRO A 236 0.33 11.54 -1.59
C PRO A 236 -0.71 12.60 -1.19
N GLU A 237 -0.51 13.83 -1.67
CA GLU A 237 -1.39 14.95 -1.34
C GLU A 237 -2.87 14.66 -1.67
N PRO A 238 -3.81 14.91 -0.74
CA PRO A 238 -5.23 14.61 -0.94
C PRO A 238 -5.84 15.27 -2.18
N GLU A 239 -5.41 16.50 -2.52
CA GLU A 239 -5.92 17.25 -3.67
C GLU A 239 -5.64 16.54 -5.01
N ASN A 240 -4.60 15.71 -5.07
CA ASN A 240 -4.18 14.99 -6.26
C ASN A 240 -4.43 13.48 -6.17
N THR A 241 -5.24 13.05 -5.20
CA THR A 241 -5.46 11.64 -4.88
C THR A 241 -6.93 11.26 -4.99
N ILE A 242 -7.19 10.09 -5.57
CA ILE A 242 -8.48 9.41 -5.55
C ILE A 242 -8.44 8.35 -4.46
N TYR A 243 -9.34 8.43 -3.49
CA TYR A 243 -9.44 7.45 -2.41
C TYR A 243 -10.55 6.44 -2.70
N VAL A 244 -10.22 5.17 -2.56
CA VAL A 244 -11.17 4.04 -2.57
C VAL A 244 -11.08 3.36 -1.22
N PHE A 245 -12.18 3.36 -0.47
CA PHE A 245 -12.27 2.64 0.80
C PHE A 245 -13.06 1.35 0.59
N ASP A 246 -12.35 0.23 0.49
CA ASP A 246 -12.97 -1.10 0.45
C ASP A 246 -13.23 -1.60 1.88
N GLU A 247 -14.33 -2.32 2.07
CA GLU A 247 -14.84 -2.71 3.40
C GLU A 247 -14.98 -1.52 4.36
N ALA A 248 -15.44 -0.38 3.82
CA ALA A 248 -15.56 0.91 4.51
C ALA A 248 -16.40 0.88 5.81
N HIS A 249 -17.18 -0.17 6.04
CA HIS A 249 -17.91 -0.38 7.29
C HIS A 249 -16.98 -0.51 8.52
N HIS A 250 -15.70 -0.80 8.32
CA HIS A 250 -14.68 -0.78 9.38
C HIS A 250 -14.14 0.62 9.72
N LEU A 251 -14.34 1.62 8.86
CA LEU A 251 -13.79 2.97 9.06
C LEU A 251 -14.19 3.63 10.39
N PRO A 252 -15.47 3.58 10.84
CA PRO A 252 -15.85 4.24 12.09
C PRO A 252 -15.13 3.70 13.33
N HIS A 253 -14.75 2.43 13.32
CA HIS A 253 -13.95 1.84 14.38
C HIS A 253 -12.52 2.37 14.30
N VAL A 254 -11.91 2.31 13.11
CA VAL A 254 -10.51 2.69 12.91
C VAL A 254 -10.27 4.19 13.12
N ALA A 255 -11.25 5.04 12.82
CA ALA A 255 -11.16 6.49 13.04
C ALA A 255 -11.34 6.90 14.51
N ARG A 256 -11.76 5.97 15.39
CA ARG A 256 -11.88 6.21 16.83
C ARG A 256 -10.57 5.93 17.57
N ASP A 257 -9.81 4.97 17.07
CA ASP A 257 -8.55 4.48 17.65
C ASP A 257 -7.39 5.43 17.34
#